data_AF-A0A2J6T0X9-F1
#
_entry.id   AF-A0A2J6T0X9-F1
#
_cell.length_a   1.000
_cell.length_b   1.000
_cell.length_c   1.000
_cell.angle_alpha   90.00
_cell.angle_beta   90.00
_cell.angle_gamma   90.00
#
_symmetry.space_group_name_H-M   'P 1'
#
loop_
_entity.id
_entity.type
_entity.pdbx_description
1 polymer ?
#
loop_
_entity_poly.entity_id
_entity_poly.type
_entity_poly.pdbx_seq_one_letter_code
_entity_poly.pdbx_strand_id
1 'polypeptide(L)'
;MATPYISVTDTSTFITTEPETRYDNGHPNSPWRRIAIIPIWSWELGFLAVNTIITGMLIGITESGSGPGKNEVQPWTVLNIVFALIALGMTCGEVMVFVYHELTPKFFLISTVAKMVVGIIPIGFQIYVAQTPWVHQSNTPNIAYLYTAFGFSIAEYIGYIAALVYGIYVFKNVRNHMEGLYSSYSADSERTRLTYSYT
;
A
#
# COMPACT_ATOMS: atom_id res chain seq x y z
N MET A 1 -49.18 -34.21 35.35
CA MET A 1 -48.89 -33.53 34.06
C MET A 1 -47.75 -32.57 34.32
N ALA A 2 -46.57 -32.87 33.77
CA ALA A 2 -45.36 -32.10 34.01
C ALA A 2 -45.22 -31.01 32.93
N THR A 3 -45.06 -29.76 33.36
CA THR A 3 -44.66 -28.64 32.51
C THR A 3 -43.19 -28.79 32.11
N PRO A 4 -42.80 -28.59 30.84
CA PRO A 4 -41.40 -28.55 30.48
C PRO A 4 -40.78 -27.24 30.96
N TYR A 5 -39.76 -27.35 31.82
CA TYR A 5 -38.89 -26.26 32.23
C TYR A 5 -37.80 -26.13 31.16
N ILE A 6 -37.80 -25.04 30.39
CA ILE A 6 -36.69 -24.73 29.50
C ILE A 6 -35.59 -24.11 30.37
N SER A 7 -34.64 -24.94 30.78
CA SER A 7 -33.35 -24.52 31.31
C SER A 7 -32.57 -23.85 30.18
N VAL A 8 -32.59 -22.52 30.13
CA VAL A 8 -31.62 -21.75 29.34
C VAL A 8 -30.30 -21.87 30.08
N THR A 9 -29.57 -22.94 29.78
CA THR A 9 -28.20 -23.10 30.24
C THR A 9 -27.39 -22.02 29.54
N ASP A 10 -26.91 -21.06 30.33
CA ASP A 10 -25.90 -20.06 29.98
C ASP A 10 -24.81 -20.69 29.12
N THR A 11 -24.97 -20.59 27.81
CA THR A 11 -23.83 -20.58 26.92
C THR A 11 -23.59 -19.11 26.73
N SER A 12 -22.63 -18.58 27.47
CA SER A 12 -22.08 -17.25 27.29
C SER A 12 -21.58 -17.14 25.85
N THR A 13 -22.49 -16.86 24.91
CA THR A 13 -22.20 -16.11 23.71
C THR A 13 -21.78 -14.75 24.24
N PHE A 14 -20.48 -14.62 24.47
CA PHE A 14 -19.79 -13.34 24.46
C PHE A 14 -20.06 -12.76 23.06
N ILE A 15 -21.25 -12.17 22.89
CA ILE A 15 -21.52 -11.23 21.83
C ILE A 15 -20.66 -10.05 22.25
N THR A 16 -19.42 -10.02 21.76
CA THR A 16 -18.58 -8.84 21.82
C THR A 16 -19.42 -7.71 21.22
N THR A 17 -19.87 -6.81 22.09
CA THR A 17 -20.65 -5.60 21.76
C THR A 17 -19.83 -4.58 20.99
N GLU A 18 -18.64 -4.95 20.54
CA GLU A 18 -17.76 -4.15 19.72
C GLU A 18 -17.98 -4.48 18.24
N PRO A 19 -18.60 -3.57 17.47
CA PRO A 19 -18.80 -3.75 16.02
C PRO A 19 -17.49 -3.85 15.24
N GLU A 20 -16.34 -3.50 15.83
CA GLU A 20 -15.01 -3.74 15.25
C GLU A 20 -14.73 -5.25 15.12
N THR A 21 -15.13 -6.06 16.10
CA THR A 21 -14.77 -7.49 16.14
C THR A 21 -15.53 -8.37 15.13
N ARG A 22 -16.66 -7.91 14.61
CA ARG A 22 -17.43 -8.68 13.60
C ARG A 22 -16.77 -8.66 12.21
N TYR A 23 -15.90 -7.69 11.98
CA TYR A 23 -14.99 -7.65 10.83
C TYR A 23 -13.61 -8.26 11.12
N ASP A 24 -13.27 -8.48 12.40
CA ASP A 24 -12.11 -9.27 12.86
C ASP A 24 -12.34 -10.79 12.85
N ASN A 25 -13.50 -11.27 12.39
CA ASN A 25 -13.67 -12.69 12.07
C ASN A 25 -12.99 -13.01 10.74
N GLY A 26 -11.68 -12.74 10.66
CA GLY A 26 -10.76 -13.07 9.59
C GLY A 26 -11.32 -14.05 8.60
N HIS A 27 -12.04 -13.52 7.62
CA HIS A 27 -12.29 -14.27 6.41
C HIS A 27 -11.06 -13.99 5.55
N PRO A 28 -10.07 -14.91 5.46
CA PRO A 28 -8.87 -14.75 4.62
C PRO A 28 -9.19 -14.59 3.12
N ASN A 29 -10.47 -14.53 2.76
CA ASN A 29 -11.04 -14.56 1.42
C ASN A 29 -11.95 -13.36 1.11
N SER A 30 -11.88 -12.23 1.82
CA SER A 30 -12.66 -11.07 1.38
C SER A 30 -12.26 -10.71 -0.06
N PRO A 31 -13.16 -10.76 -1.05
CA PRO A 31 -12.80 -10.70 -2.47
C PRO A 31 -12.16 -9.36 -2.87
N TRP A 32 -12.39 -8.30 -2.08
CA TRP A 32 -11.76 -7.00 -2.29
C TRP A 32 -10.23 -7.08 -2.11
N ARG A 33 -9.75 -7.80 -1.09
CA ARG A 33 -8.32 -7.94 -0.77
C ARG A 33 -7.49 -8.58 -1.89
N ARG A 34 -8.02 -9.55 -2.64
CA ARG A 34 -7.25 -10.31 -3.64
C ARG A 34 -7.36 -9.75 -5.07
N ILE A 35 -8.51 -9.21 -5.46
CA ILE A 35 -8.79 -8.88 -6.86
C ILE A 35 -8.03 -7.63 -7.32
N ALA A 36 -7.86 -6.64 -6.44
CA ALA A 36 -7.27 -5.35 -6.82
C ALA A 36 -5.87 -5.11 -6.23
N ILE A 37 -5.62 -5.55 -5.00
CA ILE A 37 -4.35 -5.29 -4.33
C ILE A 37 -3.21 -6.10 -4.96
N ILE A 38 -3.45 -7.36 -5.32
CA ILE A 38 -2.42 -8.23 -5.92
C ILE A 38 -1.93 -7.68 -7.28
N PRO A 39 -2.81 -7.29 -8.23
CA PRO A 39 -2.36 -6.64 -9.46
C PRO A 39 -1.59 -5.34 -9.23
N ILE A 40 -2.03 -4.51 -8.26
CA ILE A 40 -1.35 -3.26 -7.91
C ILE A 40 0.06 -3.53 -7.40
N TRP A 41 0.23 -4.45 -6.45
CA TRP A 41 1.56 -4.84 -5.98
C TRP A 41 2.39 -5.51 -7.06
N SER A 42 1.78 -6.30 -7.93
CA SER A 42 2.50 -6.95 -9.05
C SER A 42 3.06 -5.91 -10.01
N TRP A 43 2.29 -4.84 -10.27
CA TRP A 43 2.74 -3.68 -11.03
C TRP A 43 3.86 -2.93 -10.30
N GLU A 44 3.65 -2.55 -9.04
CA GLU A 44 4.64 -1.85 -8.21
C GLU A 44 5.95 -2.65 -8.15
N LEU A 45 5.90 -3.91 -7.71
CA LEU A 45 7.09 -4.77 -7.59
C LEU A 45 7.79 -4.99 -8.94
N GLY A 46 7.03 -5.18 -10.03
CA GLY A 46 7.60 -5.39 -11.36
C GLY A 46 8.43 -4.20 -11.82
N PHE A 47 7.86 -3.00 -11.75
CA PHE A 47 8.56 -1.79 -12.20
C PHE A 47 9.69 -1.39 -11.26
N LEU A 48 9.49 -1.55 -9.96
CA LEU A 48 10.43 -1.12 -8.93
C LEU A 48 11.65 -2.06 -8.87
N ALA A 49 11.46 -3.36 -9.10
CA ALA A 49 12.56 -4.31 -9.27
C ALA A 49 13.39 -4.02 -10.53
N VAL A 50 12.72 -3.78 -11.67
CA VAL A 50 13.40 -3.44 -12.93
C VAL A 50 14.18 -2.13 -12.80
N ASN A 51 13.59 -1.10 -12.19
CA ASN A 51 14.23 0.19 -11.96
C ASN A 51 15.47 0.06 -11.06
N THR A 52 15.38 -0.75 -10.00
CA THR A 52 16.50 -1.02 -9.09
C THR A 52 17.64 -1.77 -9.81
N ILE A 53 17.33 -2.80 -10.60
CA ILE A 53 18.32 -3.58 -11.35
C ILE A 53 19.03 -2.71 -12.39
N ILE A 54 18.27 -1.96 -13.20
CA ILE A 54 18.84 -1.08 -14.25
C ILE A 54 19.76 -0.05 -13.60
N THR A 55 19.32 0.60 -12.52
CA THR A 55 20.12 1.62 -11.85
C THR A 55 21.36 1.01 -11.18
N GLY A 56 21.24 -0.17 -10.57
CA GLY A 56 22.37 -0.87 -9.96
C GLY A 56 23.42 -1.34 -10.96
N MET A 57 23.00 -1.89 -12.11
CA MET A 57 23.91 -2.25 -13.20
C MET A 57 24.68 -1.04 -13.72
N LEU A 58 24.02 0.12 -13.81
CA LEU A 58 24.65 1.35 -14.27
C LEU A 58 25.71 1.86 -13.30
N ILE A 59 25.46 1.83 -11.99
CA ILE A 59 26.50 2.13 -10.99
C ILE A 59 27.71 1.22 -11.19
N GLY A 60 27.48 -0.09 -11.32
CA GLY A 60 28.55 -1.06 -11.52
C GLY A 60 29.36 -0.80 -12.79
N ILE A 61 28.72 -0.44 -13.91
CA ILE A 61 29.41 -0.10 -15.17
C ILE A 61 30.21 1.19 -15.03
N THR A 62 29.68 2.22 -14.36
CA THR A 62 30.41 3.48 -14.15
C THR A 62 31.64 3.32 -13.25
N GLU A 63 31.56 2.49 -12.20
CA GLU A 63 32.69 2.21 -11.31
C GLU A 63 33.74 1.29 -11.94
N SER A 64 33.33 0.28 -12.72
CA SER A 64 34.25 -0.70 -13.32
C SER A 64 34.88 -0.25 -14.63
N GLY A 65 34.24 0.67 -15.35
CA GLY A 65 34.62 1.05 -16.72
C GLY A 65 35.42 2.35 -16.87
N SER A 66 35.69 3.11 -15.79
CA SER A 66 36.32 4.43 -15.92
C SER A 66 37.64 4.57 -15.17
N GLY A 67 38.68 4.95 -15.92
CA GLY A 67 39.86 5.53 -15.31
C GLY A 67 39.49 6.77 -14.47
N PRO A 68 40.31 7.12 -13.47
CA PRO A 68 39.98 8.15 -12.49
C PRO A 68 39.51 9.45 -13.17
N GLY A 69 38.32 9.92 -12.78
CA GLY A 69 37.74 11.20 -13.19
C GLY A 69 36.92 11.21 -14.49
N LYS A 70 36.64 10.07 -15.15
CA LYS A 70 35.89 10.04 -16.42
C LYS A 70 34.44 9.57 -16.35
N ASN A 71 34.04 8.71 -15.40
CA ASN A 71 32.64 8.38 -15.15
C ASN A 71 32.39 8.21 -13.64
N GLU A 72 32.40 9.33 -12.91
CA GLU A 72 32.04 9.29 -11.49
C GLU A 72 30.56 8.96 -11.32
N VAL A 73 30.27 7.97 -10.46
CA VAL A 73 28.90 7.68 -10.02
C VAL A 73 28.35 8.95 -9.42
N GLN A 74 27.25 9.40 -10.00
CA GLN A 74 26.66 10.63 -9.58
C GLN A 74 25.85 10.42 -8.29
N PRO A 75 25.98 11.28 -7.27
CA PRO A 75 25.31 11.10 -5.99
C PRO A 75 23.79 10.89 -6.10
N TRP A 76 23.14 11.48 -7.11
CA TRP A 76 21.70 11.30 -7.33
C TRP A 76 21.32 9.89 -7.79
N THR A 77 22.21 9.18 -8.48
CA THR A 77 21.98 7.78 -8.89
C THR A 77 21.90 6.88 -7.66
N VAL A 78 22.78 7.14 -6.68
CA VAL A 78 22.76 6.45 -5.39
C VAL A 78 21.49 6.77 -4.62
N LEU A 79 21.11 8.05 -4.54
CA LEU A 79 19.86 8.46 -3.87
C LEU A 79 18.62 7.81 -4.49
N ASN A 80 18.53 7.75 -5.83
CA ASN A 80 17.42 7.07 -6.52
C ASN A 80 17.33 5.59 -6.14
N ILE A 81 18.45 4.88 -6.04
CA ILE A 81 18.45 3.48 -5.55
C ILE A 81 18.00 3.40 -4.10
N VAL A 82 18.48 4.29 -3.23
CA VAL A 82 18.10 4.28 -1.81
C VAL A 82 16.59 4.47 -1.67
N PHE A 83 16.00 5.43 -2.39
CA PHE A 83 14.55 5.64 -2.37
C PHE A 83 13.78 4.46 -2.98
N ALA A 84 14.28 3.87 -4.07
CA ALA A 84 13.70 2.65 -4.63
C ALA A 84 13.75 1.50 -3.61
N LEU A 85 14.85 1.27 -2.91
CA LEU A 85 14.95 0.23 -1.89
C LEU A 85 14.01 0.48 -0.70
N ILE A 86 13.84 1.73 -0.28
CA ILE A 86 12.85 2.11 0.75
C ILE A 86 11.44 1.75 0.28
N ALA A 87 11.06 2.17 -0.93
CA ALA A 87 9.76 1.87 -1.50
C ALA A 87 9.53 0.36 -1.69
N LEU A 88 10.54 -0.39 -2.14
CA LEU A 88 10.53 -1.85 -2.21
C LEU A 88 10.28 -2.46 -0.83
N GLY A 89 11.02 -2.00 0.18
CA GLY A 89 10.88 -2.47 1.56
C GLY A 89 9.48 -2.22 2.11
N MET A 90 8.88 -1.07 1.81
CA MET A 90 7.49 -0.77 2.18
C MET A 90 6.50 -1.70 1.49
N THR A 91 6.65 -1.94 0.18
CA THR A 91 5.78 -2.87 -0.57
C THR A 91 5.93 -4.31 -0.08
N CYS A 92 7.16 -4.78 0.14
CA CYS A 92 7.42 -6.08 0.74
C CYS A 92 6.82 -6.19 2.15
N GLY A 93 6.95 -5.13 2.96
CA GLY A 93 6.34 -5.05 4.30
C GLY A 93 4.83 -5.18 4.26
N GLU A 94 4.15 -4.48 3.34
CA GLU A 94 2.71 -4.63 3.12
C GLU A 94 2.33 -6.06 2.72
N VAL A 95 3.08 -6.68 1.80
CA VAL A 95 2.85 -8.06 1.38
C VAL A 95 3.03 -9.03 2.55
N MET A 96 4.06 -8.84 3.39
CA MET A 96 4.27 -9.65 4.59
C MET A 96 3.13 -9.46 5.59
N VAL A 97 2.72 -8.23 5.86
CA VAL A 97 1.57 -7.94 6.74
C VAL A 97 0.29 -8.53 6.16
N PHE A 98 0.14 -8.61 4.84
CA PHE A 98 -1.00 -9.24 4.20
C PHE A 98 -1.00 -10.77 4.28
N VAL A 99 0.17 -11.39 4.21
CA VAL A 99 0.33 -12.85 4.25
C VAL A 99 0.26 -13.39 5.68
N TYR A 100 0.93 -12.72 6.62
CA TYR A 100 1.09 -13.19 8.00
C TYR A 100 0.14 -12.53 8.99
N HIS A 101 -0.42 -11.38 8.65
CA HIS A 101 -1.36 -10.64 9.48
C HIS A 101 -2.58 -10.19 8.66
N GLU A 102 -3.52 -9.53 9.33
CA GLU A 102 -4.65 -8.92 8.66
C GLU A 102 -4.32 -7.49 8.23
N LEU A 103 -4.09 -7.29 6.93
CA LEU A 103 -3.84 -5.96 6.39
C LEU A 103 -5.07 -5.07 6.54
N THR A 104 -5.03 -4.15 7.52
CA THR A 104 -6.14 -3.22 7.75
C THR A 104 -6.18 -2.16 6.64
N PRO A 105 -7.38 -1.70 6.22
CA PRO A 105 -7.51 -0.63 5.23
C PRO A 105 -6.79 0.66 5.63
N LYS A 106 -6.73 0.96 6.94
CA LYS A 106 -5.99 2.10 7.51
C LYS A 106 -4.49 1.98 7.23
N PHE A 107 -3.90 0.82 7.51
CA PHE A 107 -2.47 0.59 7.29
C PHE A 107 -2.12 0.65 5.81
N PHE A 108 -2.91 0.02 4.94
CA PHE A 108 -2.72 0.10 3.48
C PHE A 108 -2.77 1.54 2.96
N LEU A 109 -3.70 2.36 3.46
CA LEU A 109 -3.81 3.76 3.07
C LEU A 109 -2.60 4.60 3.53
N ILE A 110 -2.19 4.45 4.80
CA ILE A 110 -1.03 5.15 5.36
C ILE A 110 0.23 4.79 4.59
N SER A 111 0.44 3.50 4.35
CA SER A 111 1.62 3.03 3.62
C SER A 111 1.64 3.52 2.17
N THR A 112 0.49 3.51 1.50
CA THR A 112 0.36 4.10 0.14
C THR A 112 0.68 5.60 0.12
N VAL A 113 0.19 6.38 1.09
CA VAL A 113 0.51 7.82 1.19
C VAL A 113 2.02 8.02 1.40
N ALA A 114 2.64 7.22 2.25
CA ALA A 114 4.08 7.30 2.47
C ALA A 114 4.88 6.93 1.20
N LYS A 115 4.45 5.91 0.45
CA LYS A 115 5.06 5.55 -0.86
C LYS A 115 4.93 6.68 -1.88
N MET A 116 3.78 7.35 -1.94
CA MET A 116 3.59 8.54 -2.79
C MET A 116 4.61 9.63 -2.45
N VAL A 117 4.80 9.94 -1.17
CA VAL A 117 5.80 10.94 -0.73
C VAL A 117 7.21 10.53 -1.16
N VAL A 118 7.57 9.26 -0.94
CA VAL A 118 8.88 8.72 -1.36
C VAL A 118 9.04 8.78 -2.88
N GLY A 119 8.00 8.48 -3.65
CA GLY A 119 8.01 8.46 -5.12
C GLY A 119 8.09 9.84 -5.79
N ILE A 120 7.65 10.93 -5.14
CA ILE A 120 7.80 12.29 -5.66
C ILE A 120 9.27 12.72 -5.70
N ILE A 121 10.06 12.30 -4.71
CA ILE A 121 11.45 12.71 -4.56
C ILE A 121 12.30 12.35 -5.79
N PRO A 122 12.39 11.09 -6.26
CA PRO A 122 13.17 10.73 -7.43
C PRO A 122 12.66 11.42 -8.71
N ILE A 123 11.35 11.65 -8.86
CA ILE A 123 10.78 12.40 -9.99
C ILE A 123 11.29 13.85 -10.00
N GLY A 124 11.20 14.52 -8.85
CA GLY A 124 11.69 15.90 -8.69
C GLY A 124 13.19 16.01 -8.97
N PHE A 125 13.97 15.05 -8.45
CA PHE A 125 15.41 15.00 -8.71
C PHE A 125 15.74 14.76 -10.17
N GLN A 126 15.02 13.89 -10.88
CA GLN A 126 15.25 13.65 -12.30
C GLN A 126 14.91 14.87 -13.17
N ILE A 127 13.88 15.64 -12.82
CA ILE A 127 13.58 16.93 -13.47
C ILE A 127 14.72 17.92 -13.25
N TYR A 128 15.25 18.00 -12.02
CA TYR A 128 16.40 18.85 -11.72
C TYR A 128 17.64 18.43 -12.52
N VAL A 129 17.97 17.13 -12.53
CA VAL A 129 19.13 16.59 -13.26
C VAL A 129 19.00 16.81 -14.76
N ALA A 130 17.78 16.79 -15.32
CA ALA A 130 17.53 17.09 -16.73
C ALA A 130 18.08 18.44 -17.20
N GLN A 131 18.24 19.40 -16.27
CA GLN A 131 18.75 20.74 -16.55
C GLN A 131 20.27 20.86 -16.40
N THR A 132 20.94 19.77 -15.96
CA THR A 132 22.38 19.81 -15.66
C THR A 132 23.23 19.55 -16.92
N PRO A 133 24.45 20.14 -17.01
CA PRO A 133 25.36 19.89 -18.12
C PRO A 133 25.76 18.43 -18.30
N TRP A 134 25.68 17.63 -17.23
CA TRP A 134 25.97 16.19 -17.25
C TRP A 134 25.06 15.41 -18.22
N VAL A 135 23.80 15.83 -18.38
CA VAL A 135 22.85 15.19 -19.30
C VAL A 135 23.18 15.51 -20.76
N HIS A 136 23.66 16.73 -21.01
CA HIS A 136 23.91 17.24 -22.36
C HIS A 136 25.33 16.95 -22.87
N GLN A 137 26.10 16.14 -22.14
CA GLN A 137 27.45 15.78 -22.53
C GLN A 137 27.40 14.85 -23.75
N SER A 138 27.95 15.32 -24.87
CA SER A 138 27.67 14.85 -26.23
C SER A 138 28.12 13.41 -26.56
N ASN A 139 28.83 12.75 -25.66
CA ASN A 139 29.45 11.43 -25.87
C ASN A 139 29.02 10.36 -24.85
N THR A 140 27.99 10.64 -24.04
CA THR A 140 27.55 9.73 -22.97
C THR A 140 26.07 9.36 -23.10
N PRO A 141 25.68 8.11 -22.82
CA PRO A 141 24.28 7.66 -22.88
C PRO A 141 23.40 8.22 -21.73
N ASN A 142 23.84 9.28 -21.04
CA ASN A 142 23.23 9.85 -19.84
C ASN A 142 21.78 10.30 -20.07
N ILE A 143 21.49 10.87 -21.24
CA ILE A 143 20.15 11.34 -21.59
C ILE A 143 19.16 10.18 -21.76
N ALA A 144 19.58 9.09 -22.40
CA ALA A 144 18.76 7.90 -22.56
C ALA A 144 18.46 7.26 -21.19
N TYR A 145 19.48 7.19 -20.33
CA TYR A 145 19.31 6.74 -18.95
C TYR A 145 18.28 7.59 -18.20
N LEU A 146 18.43 8.91 -18.24
CA LEU A 146 17.52 9.81 -17.52
C LEU A 146 16.08 9.61 -17.97
N TYR A 147 15.83 9.53 -19.28
CA TYR A 147 14.48 9.28 -19.81
C TYR A 147 13.94 7.91 -19.42
N THR A 148 14.77 6.85 -19.42
CA THR A 148 14.36 5.52 -18.99
C THR A 148 14.02 5.49 -17.50
N ALA A 149 14.87 6.04 -16.64
CA ALA A 149 14.62 6.16 -15.20
C ALA A 149 13.36 7.00 -14.91
N PHE A 150 13.14 8.06 -15.68
CA PHE A 150 11.96 8.91 -15.59
C PHE A 150 10.68 8.21 -16.00
N GLY A 151 10.71 7.46 -17.12
CA GLY A 151 9.58 6.63 -17.54
C GLY A 151 9.20 5.60 -16.49
N PHE A 152 10.20 4.93 -15.89
CA PHE A 152 9.95 3.95 -14.82
C PHE A 152 9.40 4.59 -13.55
N SER A 153 9.97 5.73 -13.12
CA SER A 153 9.50 6.45 -11.93
C SER A 153 8.06 6.93 -12.08
N ILE A 154 7.67 7.39 -13.28
CA ILE A 154 6.28 7.76 -13.57
C ILE A 154 5.37 6.54 -13.57
N ALA A 155 5.76 5.44 -14.22
CA ALA A 155 4.95 4.23 -14.29
C ALA A 155 4.69 3.63 -12.90
N GLU A 156 5.70 3.66 -12.03
CA GLU A 156 5.62 3.29 -10.62
C GLU A 156 4.65 4.22 -9.87
N TYR A 157 4.80 5.54 -10.06
CA TYR A 157 3.96 6.55 -9.42
C TYR A 157 2.48 6.44 -9.81
N ILE A 158 2.17 6.07 -11.06
CA ILE A 158 0.80 5.76 -11.49
C ILE A 158 0.23 4.58 -10.69
N GLY A 159 1.06 3.57 -10.39
CA GLY A 159 0.71 2.46 -9.50
C GLY A 159 0.30 2.95 -8.11
N TYR A 160 1.09 3.86 -7.52
CA TYR A 160 0.77 4.45 -6.22
C TYR A 160 -0.52 5.28 -6.23
N ILE A 161 -0.80 6.01 -7.31
CA ILE A 161 -2.08 6.72 -7.46
C ILE A 161 -3.24 5.72 -7.51
N ALA A 162 -3.12 4.63 -8.26
CA ALA A 162 -4.13 3.58 -8.33
C ALA A 162 -4.34 2.93 -6.95
N ALA A 163 -3.25 2.62 -6.24
CA ALA A 163 -3.28 2.13 -4.86
C ALA A 163 -4.01 3.10 -3.92
N LEU A 164 -3.77 4.40 -4.06
CA LEU A 164 -4.37 5.43 -3.20
C LEU A 164 -5.87 5.54 -3.44
N VAL A 165 -6.29 5.62 -4.71
CA VAL A 165 -7.70 5.66 -5.10
C VAL A 165 -8.41 4.41 -4.56
N TYR A 166 -7.80 3.24 -4.73
CA TYR A 166 -8.34 1.99 -4.23
C TYR A 166 -8.42 1.95 -2.70
N GLY A 167 -7.37 2.38 -2.01
CA GLY A 167 -7.31 2.45 -0.55
C GLY A 167 -8.39 3.36 0.03
N ILE A 168 -8.62 4.53 -0.59
CA ILE A 168 -9.69 5.46 -0.19
C ILE A 168 -11.07 4.82 -0.40
N TYR A 169 -11.28 4.16 -1.53
CA TYR A 169 -12.54 3.48 -1.83
C TYR A 169 -12.86 2.40 -0.80
N VAL A 170 -11.91 1.52 -0.49
CA VAL A 170 -12.07 0.47 0.51
C VAL A 170 -12.33 1.08 1.89
N PHE A 171 -11.54 2.08 2.29
CA PHE A 171 -11.70 2.73 3.59
C PHE A 171 -13.08 3.35 3.77
N LYS A 172 -13.60 4.04 2.75
CA LYS A 172 -14.95 4.61 2.75
C LYS A 172 -16.03 3.53 2.84
N ASN A 173 -15.92 2.45 2.07
CA ASN A 173 -16.91 1.39 2.07
C ASN A 173 -16.96 0.64 3.41
N VAL A 174 -15.79 0.36 3.99
CA VAL A 174 -15.70 -0.27 5.32
C VAL A 174 -16.32 0.64 6.38
N ARG A 175 -16.01 1.94 6.36
CA ARG A 175 -16.58 2.91 7.29
C ARG A 175 -18.11 2.99 7.17
N ASN A 176 -18.63 3.16 5.95
CA ASN A 176 -20.07 3.28 5.71
C ASN A 176 -20.83 2.02 6.18
N HIS A 177 -20.23 0.84 6.00
CA HIS A 177 -20.84 -0.40 6.45
C HIS A 177 -20.84 -0.52 7.99
N MET A 178 -19.76 -0.13 8.66
CA MET A 178 -19.71 -0.11 10.13
C MET A 178 -20.74 0.87 10.71
N GLU A 179 -20.91 2.06 10.11
CA GLU A 179 -21.94 3.03 10.51
C GLU A 179 -23.36 2.47 10.31
N GLY A 180 -23.60 1.73 9.21
CA GLY A 180 -24.86 1.02 8.96
C GLY A 180 -25.17 -0.08 9.98
N LEU A 181 -24.16 -0.85 10.40
CA LEU A 181 -24.33 -1.85 11.46
C LEU A 181 -24.64 -1.19 12.80
N TYR A 182 -23.92 -0.13 13.16
CA TYR A 182 -24.13 0.57 14.44
C TYR A 182 -25.53 1.20 14.54
N SER A 183 -26.00 1.82 13.45
CA SER A 183 -27.37 2.35 13.38
C SER A 183 -28.44 1.25 13.47
N SER A 184 -28.17 0.08 12.87
CA SER A 184 -29.08 -1.07 12.97
C SER A 184 -29.14 -1.63 14.40
N TYR A 185 -27.98 -1.79 15.06
CA TYR A 185 -27.89 -2.29 16.44
C TYR A 185 -28.54 -1.33 17.45
N SER A 186 -28.32 -0.03 17.31
CA SER A 186 -28.95 0.97 18.17
C SER A 186 -30.47 0.94 18.03
N ALA A 187 -31.00 0.90 16.81
CA ALA A 187 -32.43 0.80 16.55
C ALA A 187 -33.07 -0.49 17.13
N ASP A 188 -32.38 -1.63 17.03
CA ASP A 188 -32.88 -2.91 17.55
C ASP A 188 -32.85 -2.94 19.09
N SER A 189 -31.81 -2.35 19.71
CA SER A 189 -31.72 -2.20 21.17
C SER A 189 -32.83 -1.31 21.74
N GLU A 190 -33.19 -0.25 21.00
CA GLU A 190 -34.25 0.68 21.37
C GLU A 190 -35.64 0.03 21.23
N ARG A 191 -35.88 -0.72 20.15
CA ARG A 191 -37.09 -1.55 20.01
C ARG A 191 -37.23 -2.57 21.13
N THR A 192 -36.13 -3.23 21.50
CA THR A 192 -36.12 -4.23 22.56
C THR A 192 -36.47 -3.58 23.90
N ARG A 193 -35.86 -2.44 24.26
CA ARG A 193 -36.19 -1.68 25.47
C ARG A 193 -37.66 -1.28 25.54
N LEU A 194 -38.23 -0.77 24.44
CA LEU A 194 -39.63 -0.36 24.39
C LEU A 194 -40.55 -1.57 24.62
N THR A 195 -40.26 -2.71 24.01
CA THR A 195 -41.08 -3.93 24.14
C THR A 195 -41.18 -4.42 25.59
N TYR A 196 -40.08 -4.36 26.36
CA TYR A 196 -40.08 -4.73 27.79
C TYR A 196 -40.81 -3.73 28.70
N SER A 197 -41.02 -2.48 28.26
CA SER A 197 -41.72 -1.47 29.07
C SER A 197 -43.25 -1.53 28.99
N TYR A 198 -43.80 -2.36 28.08
CA TYR A 198 -45.24 -2.50 27.85
C TYR A 198 -45.83 -3.85 28.30
N THR A 199 -45.03 -4.69 28.96
CA THR A 199 -45.44 -5.95 29.61
C THR A 199 -45.34 -5.81 31.12
#